data_AF-A0A0F9MXP4-F1
#
_entry.id   AF-A0A0F9MXP4-F1
#
_cell.length_a   1.000
_cell.length_b   1.000
_cell.length_c   1.000
_cell.angle_alpha   90.00
_cell.angle_beta   90.00
_cell.angle_gamma   90.00
#
_symmetry.space_group_name_H-M   'P 1'
#
loop_
_entity.id
_entity.type
_entity.pdbx_description
1 polymer ?
#
loop_
_entity_poly.entity_id
_entity_poly.type
_entity_poly.pdbx_seq_one_letter_code
_entity_poly.pdbx_strand_id
1 'polypeptide(L)' 'MKQEKFEKVIEGDKRELRYACIFGILSLVFPMILILKTEITFLGLVFHAFLNGVIFLSFVNSALEYVGSRKVYWRKIK' A
#
# COMPACT_ATOMS: atom_id res chain seq x y z
N MET A 1 12.51 1.58 -44.68
CA MET A 1 11.43 1.54 -43.65
C MET A 1 12.04 1.86 -42.29
N LYS A 2 11.53 2.84 -41.54
CA LYS A 2 11.96 3.10 -40.15
C LYS A 2 11.22 2.10 -39.22
N GLN A 3 11.94 1.39 -38.37
CA GLN A 3 11.33 0.52 -37.35
C GLN A 3 10.72 1.39 -36.24
N GLU A 4 9.42 1.26 -36.01
CA GLU A 4 8.75 1.89 -34.88
C GLU A 4 8.90 1.00 -33.64
N LYS A 5 9.38 1.55 -32.52
CA LYS A 5 9.50 0.84 -31.24
C LYS A 5 8.34 1.20 -30.31
N PHE A 6 7.75 0.19 -29.67
CA PHE A 6 6.68 0.34 -28.70
C PHE A 6 7.09 -0.29 -27.37
N GLU A 7 6.69 0.33 -26.26
CA GLU A 7 6.82 -0.22 -24.90
C GLU A 7 5.46 -0.59 -24.33
N LYS A 8 5.42 -1.64 -23.51
CA LYS A 8 4.23 -2.04 -22.75
C LYS A 8 4.20 -1.24 -21.44
N VAL A 9 3.21 -0.38 -21.28
CA VAL A 9 3.03 0.44 -20.08
C VAL A 9 1.91 -0.17 -19.24
N ILE A 10 2.17 -0.29 -17.93
CA ILE A 10 1.17 -0.69 -16.93
C ILE A 10 1.00 0.49 -15.98
N GLU A 11 -0.17 1.13 -16.00
CA GLU A 11 -0.46 2.29 -15.16
C GLU A 11 -1.77 2.06 -14.39
N GLY A 12 -1.71 2.12 -13.07
CA GLY A 12 -2.88 2.07 -12.18
C GLY A 12 -3.18 3.44 -11.55
N ASP A 13 -4.24 3.53 -10.75
CA ASP A 13 -4.59 4.77 -10.04
C ASP A 13 -3.51 5.10 -8.99
N LYS A 14 -2.82 6.21 -9.21
CA LYS A 14 -1.74 6.70 -8.32
C LYS A 14 -2.26 7.09 -6.94
N ARG A 15 -3.57 7.30 -6.74
CA ARG A 15 -4.16 7.53 -5.41
C ARG A 15 -4.18 6.24 -4.60
N GLU A 16 -4.66 5.14 -5.18
CA GLU A 16 -4.67 3.84 -4.51
C GLU A 16 -3.26 3.35 -4.19
N LEU A 17 -2.31 3.60 -5.10
CA LEU A 17 -0.89 3.35 -4.81
C LEU A 17 -0.39 4.16 -3.60
N ARG A 18 -0.77 5.44 -3.51
CA ARG A 18 -0.40 6.30 -2.38
C ARG A 18 -1.03 5.83 -1.08
N TYR A 19 -2.31 5.44 -1.08
CA TYR A 19 -2.97 4.90 0.10
C TYR A 19 -2.32 3.59 0.54
N ALA A 20 -2.01 2.68 -0.37
CA ALA A 20 -1.28 1.47 -0.08
C ALA A 20 0.09 1.78 0.56
N CYS A 21 0.85 2.72 0.02
CA CYS A 21 2.13 3.12 0.62
C CYS A 21 1.96 3.69 2.03
N ILE A 22 0.99 4.57 2.25
CA ILE A 22 0.74 5.20 3.56
C ILE A 22 0.35 4.15 4.60
N PHE A 23 -0.66 3.32 4.31
CA PHE A 23 -1.11 2.28 5.24
C PHE A 23 -0.04 1.21 5.46
N GLY A 24 0.76 0.88 4.43
CA GLY A 24 1.90 0.00 4.54
C GLY A 24 2.92 0.51 5.56
N ILE A 25 3.36 1.77 5.42
CA ILE A 25 4.28 2.42 6.38
C ILE A 25 3.67 2.48 7.78
N LEU A 26 2.40 2.88 7.90
CA LEU A 26 1.71 2.94 9.19
C LEU A 26 1.66 1.56 9.86
N SER A 27 1.41 0.48 9.12
CA SER A 27 1.37 -0.88 9.66
C SER A 27 2.73 -1.36 10.22
N LEU A 28 3.83 -0.78 9.75
CA LEU A 28 5.18 -1.06 10.24
C LEU A 28 5.57 -0.18 11.44
N VAL A 29 5.22 1.10 11.40
CA VAL A 29 5.57 2.07 12.45
C VAL A 29 4.70 1.91 13.68
N PHE A 30 3.40 1.64 13.50
CA PHE A 30 2.43 1.57 14.58
C PHE A 30 2.83 0.51 15.64
N PRO A 31 3.22 -0.73 15.29
CA PRO A 31 3.75 -1.72 16.24
C PRO A 31 4.96 -1.25 17.05
N MET A 32 5.85 -0.45 16.45
CA MET A 32 7.07 0.03 17.11
C MET A 32 6.78 1.00 18.24
N ILE A 33 5.67 1.76 18.15
CA ILE A 33 5.22 2.68 19.21
C ILE A 33 4.87 1.89 20.48
N LEU A 34 4.32 0.68 20.33
CA LEU A 34 4.02 -0.17 21.47
C LEU A 34 5.30 -0.65 22.16
N ILE A 35 6.32 -1.07 21.41
CA ILE A 35 7.61 -1.55 21.95
C ILE A 35 8.30 -0.47 22.79
N LEU A 36 8.08 0.81 22.49
CA LEU A 36 8.65 1.94 23.22
C LEU A 36 7.95 2.26 24.54
N LYS A 37 6.76 1.69 24.82
CA LYS A 37 6.04 1.92 26.08
C LYS A 37 6.36 0.84 27.12
N THR A 38 6.93 1.25 28.24
CA THR A 38 7.32 0.39 29.37
C THR A 38 6.13 -0.15 30.18
N GLU A 39 4.95 0.49 30.12
CA GLU A 39 3.74 0.02 30.79
C GLU A 39 2.60 -0.16 29.78
N ILE A 40 2.34 -1.42 29.40
CA ILE A 40 1.22 -1.79 28.53
C ILE A 40 0.27 -2.66 29.33
N THR A 41 -0.95 -2.17 29.52
CA THR A 41 -2.04 -2.99 30.07
C THR A 41 -2.51 -3.98 29.01
N PHE A 42 -3.05 -5.14 29.44
CA PHE A 42 -3.64 -6.12 28.52
C PHE A 42 -4.68 -5.49 27.57
N LEU A 43 -5.52 -4.59 28.10
CA LEU A 43 -6.49 -3.85 27.29
C LEU A 43 -5.81 -2.97 26.22
N GLY A 44 -4.74 -2.27 26.59
CA GLY A 44 -3.94 -1.47 25.65
C GLY A 44 -3.30 -2.33 24.55
N LEU A 45 -2.81 -3.51 24.89
CA LEU A 45 -2.28 -4.49 23.93
C LEU A 45 -3.35 -4.94 22.93
N VAL A 46 -4.55 -5.30 23.41
CA VAL A 46 -5.67 -5.74 22.56
C VAL A 46 -6.12 -4.63 21.61
N PHE A 47 -6.32 -3.41 22.12
CA PHE A 47 -6.70 -2.27 21.29
C PHE A 47 -5.67 -1.95 20.22
N HIS A 48 -4.39 -2.03 20.57
CA HIS A 48 -3.33 -1.76 19.61
C HIS A 48 -3.19 -2.86 18.56
N ALA A 49 -3.32 -4.13 18.95
CA ALA A 49 -3.35 -5.24 18.00
C ALA A 49 -4.53 -5.10 17.03
N PHE A 50 -5.70 -4.73 17.52
CA PHE A 50 -6.88 -4.44 16.70
C PHE A 50 -6.62 -3.30 15.71
N LEU A 51 -6.12 -2.17 16.19
CA LEU A 51 -5.86 -1.01 15.33
C LEU A 51 -4.78 -1.31 14.27
N ASN A 52 -3.73 -2.03 14.63
CA ASN A 52 -2.73 -2.48 13.66
C ASN A 52 -3.34 -3.41 12.59
N GLY A 53 -4.23 -4.33 13.01
CA GLY A 53 -4.95 -5.21 12.09
C GLY A 53 -5.80 -4.43 11.09
N VAL A 54 -6.51 -3.38 11.54
CA VAL A 54 -7.29 -2.49 10.67
C VAL A 54 -6.39 -1.75 9.68
N ILE A 55 -5.25 -1.20 10.14
CA ILE A 55 -4.28 -0.51 9.28
C ILE A 55 -3.74 -1.46 8.20
N PHE A 56 -3.38 -2.69 8.59
CA PHE A 56 -2.90 -3.70 7.65
C PHE A 56 -3.98 -4.09 6.63
N LEU A 57 -5.23 -4.25 7.07
CA LEU A 57 -6.33 -4.55 6.17
C LEU A 57 -6.57 -3.42 5.15
N SER A 58 -6.51 -2.17 5.58
CA SER A 58 -6.60 -1.00 4.69
C SER A 58 -5.47 -0.95 3.66
N PHE A 59 -4.25 -1.35 4.05
CA PHE A 59 -3.13 -1.53 3.12
C PHE A 59 -3.45 -2.57 2.05
N VAL A 60 -3.89 -3.76 2.45
CA VAL A 60 -4.23 -4.85 1.52
C VAL A 60 -5.33 -4.41 0.57
N ASN A 61 -6.39 -3.76 1.08
CA ASN A 61 -7.48 -3.28 0.25
C ASN A 61 -7.01 -2.26 -0.80
N SER A 62 -6.25 -1.25 -0.39
CA SER A 62 -5.70 -0.23 -1.30
C SER A 62 -4.77 -0.85 -2.36
N ALA A 63 -3.98 -1.87 -1.98
CA ALA A 63 -3.11 -2.57 -2.90
C ALA A 63 -3.92 -3.38 -3.94
N LEU A 64 -5.00 -4.03 -3.52
CA LEU A 64 -5.91 -4.77 -4.41
C LEU A 64 -6.64 -3.81 -5.36
N GLU A 65 -7.14 -2.67 -4.87
CA GLU A 65 -7.77 -1.65 -5.70
C GLU A 65 -6.78 -1.07 -6.72
N TYR A 66 -5.53 -0.80 -6.30
CA TYR A 66 -4.47 -0.41 -7.24
C TYR A 66 -4.26 -1.47 -8.32
N VAL A 67 -4.17 -2.76 -7.97
CA VAL A 67 -4.05 -3.86 -8.94
C VAL A 67 -5.24 -3.90 -9.89
N GLY A 68 -6.47 -3.78 -9.37
CA GLY A 68 -7.69 -3.77 -10.18
C GLY A 68 -7.80 -2.58 -11.11
N SER A 69 -7.21 -1.43 -10.74
CA SER A 69 -7.22 -0.21 -11.56
C SER A 69 -6.20 -0.20 -12.71
N ARG A 70 -5.31 -1.21 -12.80
CA ARG A 70 -4.22 -1.22 -13.79
C ARG A 70 -4.75 -1.33 -15.21
N LYS A 71 -4.37 -0.36 -16.05
CA LYS A 71 -4.58 -0.38 -17.49
C LYS A 71 -3.28 -0.77 -18.17
N VAL A 72 -3.37 -1.67 -19.14
CA VAL A 72 -2.25 -2.12 -19.96
C VAL A 72 -2.42 -1.52 -21.36
N TYR A 73 -1.43 -0.75 -21.82
CA TYR A 73 -1.45 -0.17 -23.15
C TYR A 73 -0.04 -0.09 -23.75
N TRP A 74 0.02 -0.01 -25.07
CA TRP A 74 1.28 0.13 -25.81
C TRP A 74 1.55 1.61 -26.10
N ARG A 75 2.74 2.10 -25.71
CA ARG A 75 3.17 3.48 -25.95
C ARG A 75 4.30 3.49 -26.98
N LYS A 76 4.20 4.38 -27.98
CA LYS A 76 5.26 4.58 -28.97
C LYS A 76 6.45 5.29 -28.33
N ILE A 77 7.64 4.73 -28.49
CA ILE A 77 8.90 5.32 -28.02
C ILE A 77 9.39 6.26 -29.13
N LYS A 78 9.67 7.52 -28.77
CA LYS A 78 10.22 8.53 -29.69
C LYS A 78 11.71 8.33 -29.91
#